data_AF-A0A437QX99-F1
#
_entry.id   AF-A0A437QX99-F1
#
_cell.length_a   1.000
_cell.length_b   1.000
_cell.length_c   1.000
_cell.angle_alpha   90.00
_cell.angle_beta   90.00
_cell.angle_gamma   90.00
#
_symmetry.space_group_name_H-M   'P 1'
#
loop_
_entity.id
_entity.type
_entity.pdbx_description
1 polymer ?
#
loop_
_entity_poly.entity_id
_entity_poly.type
_entity_poly.pdbx_seq_one_letter_code
_entity_poly.pdbx_strand_id
1 'polypeptide(L)'
;MSGEKVLEEPAAKERPIRDLTIGRVADAADCKVQTIRYYEQIGLLPTPPRTAGNQRRYSQSDVDRLLFIRHARGLGFPIDAVRDLLSLSNMPDHSCIAADTIARAQLENVEHRISRLTSLKSELERMIEQCSGGQISDCRVIEALSEHSNCTELDHVDPTAV
;
A
#
# COMPACT_ATOMS: atom_id res chain seq x y z
N MET A 1 31.16 -43.95 -16.47
CA MET A 1 29.97 -44.65 -15.97
C MET A 1 29.46 -43.84 -14.78
N SER A 2 29.06 -42.59 -14.97
CA SER A 2 27.91 -42.11 -15.77
C SER A 2 26.61 -42.67 -15.20
N GLY A 3 25.75 -41.78 -14.73
CA GLY A 3 24.54 -42.05 -13.95
C GLY A 3 24.24 -40.81 -13.10
N GLU A 4 24.20 -39.61 -13.70
CA GLU A 4 23.08 -39.04 -14.45
C GLU A 4 22.11 -38.32 -13.50
N LYS A 5 22.27 -36.99 -13.52
CA LYS A 5 21.48 -35.98 -12.82
C LYS A 5 20.00 -36.14 -13.22
N VAL A 6 19.14 -36.49 -12.28
CA VAL A 6 17.72 -36.17 -12.41
C VAL A 6 17.52 -34.79 -11.79
N LEU A 7 17.61 -33.78 -12.64
CA LEU A 7 17.06 -32.46 -12.34
C LEU A 7 15.56 -32.60 -12.51
N GLU A 8 14.83 -32.72 -11.40
CA GLU A 8 13.37 -32.66 -11.42
C GLU A 8 12.94 -31.23 -11.80
N GLU A 9 12.33 -31.10 -12.98
CA GLU A 9 11.67 -29.90 -13.48
C GLU A 9 10.48 -29.54 -12.56
N PRO A 10 10.39 -28.32 -12.00
CA PRO A 10 9.22 -27.95 -11.22
C PRO A 10 8.00 -27.78 -12.14
N ALA A 11 6.88 -28.32 -11.69
CA ALA A 11 5.59 -28.40 -12.37
C ALA A 11 5.22 -27.12 -13.14
N ALA A 12 4.97 -27.28 -14.44
CA ALA A 12 4.49 -26.22 -15.32
C ALA A 12 3.07 -25.78 -14.91
N LYS A 13 2.95 -24.68 -14.16
CA LYS A 13 1.70 -23.90 -14.10
C LYS A 13 1.29 -23.57 -15.54
N GLU A 14 0.07 -23.95 -15.94
CA GLU A 14 -0.48 -23.63 -17.26
C GLU A 14 -0.22 -22.16 -17.61
N ARG A 15 0.35 -21.91 -18.79
CA ARG A 15 0.61 -20.54 -19.23
C ARG A 15 -0.73 -19.82 -19.37
N PRO A 16 -0.98 -18.74 -18.62
CA PRO A 16 -2.27 -18.10 -18.66
C PRO A 16 -2.50 -17.45 -20.03
N ILE A 17 -3.73 -17.49 -20.53
CA ILE A 17 -4.12 -16.84 -21.78
C ILE A 17 -3.97 -15.32 -21.61
N ARG A 18 -3.24 -14.69 -22.54
CA ARG A 18 -2.89 -13.26 -22.50
C ARG A 18 -3.46 -12.54 -23.70
N ASP A 19 -4.68 -12.03 -23.57
CA ASP A 19 -5.41 -11.33 -24.62
C ASP A 19 -5.73 -9.88 -24.26
N LEU A 20 -5.63 -9.50 -22.97
CA LEU A 20 -5.99 -8.18 -22.48
C LEU A 20 -4.93 -7.12 -22.80
N THR A 21 -5.39 -5.94 -23.23
CA THR A 21 -4.56 -4.75 -23.40
C THR A 21 -4.38 -4.03 -22.07
N ILE A 22 -3.32 -3.21 -21.95
CA ILE A 22 -3.06 -2.43 -20.73
C ILE A 22 -4.22 -1.52 -20.33
N GLY A 23 -4.98 -0.99 -21.29
CA GLY A 23 -6.17 -0.18 -21.03
C GLY A 23 -7.29 -1.00 -20.39
N ARG A 24 -7.60 -2.18 -20.95
CA ARG A 24 -8.62 -3.07 -20.37
C ARG A 24 -8.25 -3.55 -18.97
N VAL A 25 -6.98 -3.83 -18.72
CA VAL A 25 -6.48 -4.20 -17.39
C VAL A 25 -6.60 -3.04 -16.42
N ALA A 26 -6.26 -1.83 -16.85
CA ALA A 26 -6.39 -0.61 -16.04
C ALA A 26 -7.84 -0.38 -15.61
N ASP A 27 -8.78 -0.52 -16.54
CA ASP A 27 -10.22 -0.38 -16.25
C ASP A 27 -10.69 -1.50 -15.30
N ALA A 28 -10.32 -2.76 -15.55
CA ALA A 28 -10.74 -3.89 -14.74
C ALA A 28 -10.15 -3.87 -13.32
N ALA A 29 -8.91 -3.41 -13.15
CA ALA A 29 -8.26 -3.26 -11.86
C ALA A 29 -8.55 -1.91 -11.18
N ASP A 30 -9.30 -1.03 -11.86
CA ASP A 30 -9.62 0.34 -11.44
C ASP A 30 -8.35 1.09 -10.97
N CYS A 31 -7.38 1.16 -11.87
CA CYS A 31 -6.12 1.86 -11.65
C CYS A 31 -5.64 2.54 -12.94
N LYS A 32 -4.70 3.47 -12.83
CA LYS A 32 -4.14 4.15 -14.01
C LYS A 32 -3.15 3.24 -14.73
N VAL A 33 -3.07 3.37 -16.06
CA VAL A 33 -2.02 2.71 -16.89
C VAL A 33 -0.60 2.97 -16.36
N GLN A 34 -0.34 4.19 -15.86
CA GLN A 34 0.95 4.53 -15.24
C GLN A 34 1.22 3.72 -13.97
N THR A 35 0.20 3.42 -13.18
CA THR A 35 0.31 2.58 -11.97
C THR A 35 0.70 1.15 -12.32
N ILE A 36 0.11 0.58 -13.38
CA ILE A 36 0.50 -0.75 -13.88
C ILE A 36 1.97 -0.76 -14.27
N ARG A 37 2.42 0.24 -15.04
CA ARG A 37 3.83 0.36 -15.48
C ARG A 37 4.78 0.54 -14.30
N TYR A 38 4.38 1.30 -13.29
CA TYR A 38 5.14 1.45 -12.06
C TYR A 38 5.29 0.09 -11.35
N TYR A 39 4.20 -0.68 -11.20
CA TYR A 39 4.26 -2.01 -10.62
C TYR A 39 5.09 -3.01 -11.42
N GLU A 40 5.11 -2.91 -12.77
CA GLU A 40 6.07 -3.66 -13.60
C GLU A 40 7.52 -3.27 -13.26
N GLN A 41 7.81 -1.97 -13.18
CA GLN A 41 9.16 -1.44 -12.95
C GLN A 41 9.74 -1.88 -11.61
N ILE A 42 8.93 -1.85 -10.55
CA ILE A 42 9.36 -2.30 -9.21
C ILE A 42 9.23 -3.83 -9.03
N GLY A 43 8.86 -4.57 -10.08
CA GLY A 43 8.74 -6.03 -10.05
C GLY A 43 7.60 -6.55 -9.16
N LEU A 44 6.59 -5.72 -8.87
CA LEU A 44 5.40 -6.15 -8.14
C LEU A 44 4.39 -6.82 -9.08
N LEU A 45 4.39 -6.45 -10.37
CA LEU A 45 3.68 -7.13 -11.45
C LEU A 45 4.72 -7.75 -12.41
N PRO A 46 4.59 -9.02 -12.82
CA PRO A 46 5.49 -9.60 -13.82
C PRO A 46 5.36 -8.84 -15.15
N THR A 47 6.50 -8.61 -15.83
CA THR A 47 6.47 -7.96 -17.14
C THR A 47 5.84 -8.91 -18.16
N PRO A 48 4.71 -8.52 -18.80
CA PRO A 48 4.04 -9.37 -19.77
C PRO A 48 4.84 -9.50 -21.08
N PRO A 49 4.65 -10.60 -21.82
CA PRO A 49 5.20 -10.74 -23.16
C PRO A 49 4.62 -9.68 -24.10
N ARG A 50 5.36 -9.43 -25.19
CA ARG A 50 4.91 -8.54 -26.27
C ARG A 50 4.46 -9.33 -27.48
N THR A 51 3.43 -8.84 -28.17
CA THR A 51 3.00 -9.36 -29.48
C THR A 51 3.99 -8.98 -30.57
N ALA A 52 3.83 -9.56 -31.77
CA ALA A 52 4.58 -9.16 -32.97
C ALA A 52 4.43 -7.65 -33.30
N GLY A 53 3.30 -7.04 -32.92
CA GLY A 53 3.08 -5.58 -33.01
C GLY A 53 3.65 -4.78 -31.84
N ASN A 54 4.56 -5.36 -31.04
CA ASN A 54 5.19 -4.76 -29.86
C ASN A 54 4.22 -4.30 -28.74
N GLN A 55 3.02 -4.88 -28.66
CA GLN A 55 2.03 -4.57 -27.63
C GLN A 55 2.14 -5.56 -26.46
N ARG A 56 2.14 -5.06 -25.22
CA ARG A 56 2.03 -5.90 -24.02
C ARG A 56 0.66 -6.57 -23.92
N ARG A 57 0.64 -7.86 -23.54
CA ARG A 57 -0.61 -8.62 -23.31
C ARG A 57 -0.64 -9.26 -21.93
N TYR A 58 -1.72 -9.00 -21.22
CA TYR A 58 -1.92 -9.42 -19.84
C TYR A 58 -2.95 -10.54 -19.77
N SER A 59 -2.86 -11.34 -18.72
CA SER A 59 -3.82 -12.39 -18.40
C SER A 59 -4.79 -11.95 -17.32
N GLN A 60 -5.86 -12.72 -17.12
CA GLN A 60 -6.76 -12.53 -15.98
C GLN A 60 -6.02 -12.58 -14.64
N SER A 61 -5.04 -13.46 -14.48
CA SER A 61 -4.21 -13.52 -13.28
C SER A 61 -3.42 -12.23 -13.00
N ASP A 62 -3.06 -11.45 -14.04
CA ASP A 62 -2.43 -10.14 -13.86
C ASP A 62 -3.44 -9.13 -13.30
N VAL A 63 -4.73 -9.22 -13.70
CA VAL A 63 -5.83 -8.41 -13.14
C VAL A 63 -6.05 -8.75 -11.68
N ASP A 64 -6.16 -10.04 -11.33
CA ASP A 64 -6.40 -10.49 -9.96
C ASP A 64 -5.25 -10.04 -9.03
N ARG A 65 -4.01 -10.10 -9.53
CA ARG A 65 -2.83 -9.59 -8.83
C ARG A 65 -2.88 -8.07 -8.62
N LEU A 66 -3.33 -7.30 -9.62
CA LEU A 66 -3.49 -5.85 -9.48
C LEU A 66 -4.59 -5.48 -8.48
N LEU A 67 -5.71 -6.21 -8.47
CA LEU A 67 -6.76 -6.04 -7.47
C LEU A 67 -6.24 -6.32 -6.06
N PHE A 68 -5.45 -7.39 -5.88
CA PHE A 68 -4.77 -7.68 -4.61
C PHE A 68 -3.89 -6.52 -4.15
N ILE A 69 -3.01 -6.02 -5.04
CA ILE A 69 -2.13 -4.89 -4.75
C ILE A 69 -2.95 -3.67 -4.35
N ARG A 70 -4.00 -3.35 -5.12
CA ARG A 70 -4.87 -2.20 -4.86
C ARG A 70 -5.52 -2.30 -3.49
N HIS A 71 -6.10 -3.45 -3.14
CA HIS A 71 -6.76 -3.65 -1.85
C HIS A 71 -5.76 -3.51 -0.69
N ALA A 72 -4.59 -4.15 -0.80
CA ALA A 72 -3.57 -4.06 0.25
C ALA A 72 -3.06 -2.61 0.41
N ARG A 73 -2.84 -1.88 -0.68
CA ARG A 73 -2.49 -0.45 -0.63
C ARG A 73 -3.61 0.40 -0.02
N GLY A 74 -4.88 0.07 -0.28
CA GLY A 74 -6.04 0.72 0.32
C GLY A 74 -6.14 0.53 1.84
N LEU A 75 -5.64 -0.59 2.36
CA LEU A 75 -5.51 -0.87 3.80
C LEU A 75 -4.25 -0.24 4.43
N GLY A 76 -3.46 0.46 3.64
CA GLY A 76 -2.26 1.16 4.10
C GLY A 76 -1.01 0.29 4.20
N PHE A 77 -1.01 -0.93 3.67
CA PHE A 77 0.20 -1.76 3.66
C PHE A 77 1.30 -1.09 2.81
N PRO A 78 2.56 -1.04 3.31
CA PRO A 78 3.68 -0.58 2.51
C PRO A 78 3.98 -1.56 1.37
N ILE A 79 4.65 -1.07 0.32
CA ILE A 79 4.91 -1.85 -0.90
C ILE A 79 5.66 -3.16 -0.60
N ASP A 80 6.60 -3.14 0.34
CA ASP A 80 7.36 -4.33 0.71
C ASP A 80 6.48 -5.39 1.38
N ALA A 81 5.60 -4.99 2.30
CA ALA A 81 4.61 -5.89 2.88
C ALA A 81 3.67 -6.47 1.82
N VAL A 82 3.24 -5.67 0.84
CA VAL A 82 2.43 -6.17 -0.30
C VAL A 82 3.19 -7.22 -1.11
N ARG A 83 4.50 -7.04 -1.31
CA ARG A 83 5.35 -8.03 -2.01
C ARG A 83 5.42 -9.34 -1.24
N ASP A 84 5.58 -9.28 0.07
CA ASP A 84 5.64 -10.47 0.92
C ASP A 84 4.31 -11.22 0.92
N LEU A 85 3.20 -10.48 1.09
CA LEU A 85 1.85 -11.04 1.01
C LEU A 85 1.56 -11.68 -0.36
N LEU A 86 2.00 -11.06 -1.46
CA LEU A 86 1.89 -11.65 -2.81
C LEU A 86 2.75 -12.90 -2.98
N SER A 87 3.88 -13.00 -2.31
CA SER A 87 4.72 -14.21 -2.34
C SER A 87 4.04 -15.35 -1.60
N LEU A 88 3.48 -15.06 -0.43
CA LEU A 88 2.72 -16.02 0.38
C LEU A 88 1.44 -16.49 -0.31
N SER A 89 0.71 -15.59 -1.00
CA SER A 89 -0.52 -15.97 -1.71
C SER A 89 -0.31 -16.95 -2.86
N ASN A 90 0.92 -17.10 -3.35
CA ASN A 90 1.28 -18.08 -4.38
C ASN A 90 1.58 -19.48 -3.82
N MET A 91 1.57 -19.63 -2.49
CA MET A 91 1.98 -20.82 -1.75
C MET A 91 0.84 -21.30 -0.83
N PRO A 92 -0.25 -21.88 -1.36
CA PRO A 92 -1.46 -22.18 -0.60
C PRO A 92 -1.26 -23.21 0.52
N ASP A 93 -0.27 -24.09 0.40
CA ASP A 93 0.02 -25.13 1.38
C ASP A 93 0.98 -24.68 2.50
N HIS A 94 1.44 -23.42 2.47
CA HIS A 94 2.35 -22.87 3.47
C HIS A 94 1.60 -22.25 4.66
N SER A 95 2.30 -22.15 5.79
CA SER A 95 1.78 -21.53 7.00
C SER A 95 1.44 -20.05 6.80
N CYS A 96 0.27 -19.63 7.31
CA CYS A 96 -0.18 -18.24 7.28
C CYS A 96 0.44 -17.36 8.37
N ILE A 97 1.35 -17.87 9.22
CA ILE A 97 1.95 -17.12 10.34
C ILE A 97 2.63 -15.82 9.87
N ALA A 98 3.33 -15.86 8.73
CA ALA A 98 3.97 -14.66 8.18
C ALA A 98 2.94 -13.61 7.74
N ALA A 99 1.82 -14.03 7.14
CA ALA A 99 0.74 -13.12 6.76
C ALA A 99 0.04 -12.52 7.98
N ASP A 100 -0.21 -13.32 9.03
CA ASP A 100 -0.77 -12.84 10.31
C ASP A 100 0.16 -11.81 10.96
N THR A 101 1.48 -12.05 10.96
CA THR A 101 2.47 -11.11 11.49
C THR A 101 2.44 -9.76 10.76
N ILE A 102 2.40 -9.79 9.42
CA ILE A 102 2.30 -8.57 8.61
C ILE A 102 0.99 -7.81 8.91
N ALA A 103 -0.12 -8.52 9.03
CA ALA A 103 -1.42 -7.92 9.33
C ALA A 103 -1.44 -7.26 10.72
N ARG A 104 -0.86 -7.91 11.73
CA ARG A 104 -0.75 -7.37 13.09
C ARG A 104 0.09 -6.10 13.14
N ALA A 105 1.24 -6.09 12.47
CA ALA A 105 2.08 -4.89 12.40
C ALA A 105 1.33 -3.70 11.76
N GLN A 106 0.53 -3.97 10.71
CA GLN A 106 -0.29 -2.91 10.11
C GLN A 106 -1.42 -2.45 11.02
N LEU A 107 -2.04 -3.35 11.79
CA LEU A 107 -3.05 -2.98 12.77
C LEU A 107 -2.47 -2.05 13.85
N GLU A 108 -1.30 -2.39 14.39
CA GLU A 108 -0.59 -1.56 15.38
C GLU A 108 -0.28 -0.15 14.83
N ASN A 109 0.20 -0.07 13.58
CA ASN A 109 0.41 1.23 12.91
C ASN A 109 -0.87 2.06 12.78
N VAL A 110 -1.99 1.41 12.45
CA VAL A 110 -3.30 2.07 12.36
C VAL A 110 -3.76 2.56 13.73
N GLU A 111 -3.62 1.75 14.77
CA GLU A 111 -3.98 2.11 16.15
C GLU A 111 -3.15 3.30 16.65
N HIS A 112 -1.83 3.32 16.40
CA HIS A 112 -0.98 4.46 16.70
C HIS A 112 -1.44 5.74 15.99
N ARG A 113 -1.81 5.64 14.70
CA ARG A 113 -2.29 6.79 13.94
C ARG A 113 -3.63 7.29 14.46
N ILE A 114 -4.54 6.40 14.84
CA ILE A 114 -5.81 6.75 15.47
C ILE A 114 -5.54 7.51 16.77
N SER A 115 -4.71 6.97 17.65
CA SER A 115 -4.36 7.62 18.93
C SER A 115 -3.85 9.05 18.73
N ARG A 116 -2.90 9.25 17.81
CA ARG A 116 -2.36 10.59 17.49
C ARG A 116 -3.44 11.53 16.94
N LEU A 117 -4.28 11.06 16.03
CA LEU A 117 -5.35 11.86 15.44
C LEU A 117 -6.42 12.21 16.47
N THR A 118 -6.72 11.31 17.41
CA THR A 118 -7.63 11.58 18.52
C THR A 118 -7.07 12.65 19.45
N SER A 119 -5.79 12.59 19.81
CA SER A 119 -5.13 13.63 20.61
C SER A 119 -5.18 15.00 19.92
N LEU A 120 -4.83 15.05 18.63
CA LEU A 120 -4.90 16.28 17.84
C LEU A 120 -6.33 16.82 17.75
N LYS A 121 -7.32 15.94 17.55
CA LYS A 121 -8.73 16.32 17.52
C LYS A 121 -9.14 16.98 18.85
N SER A 122 -8.79 16.38 19.99
CA SER A 122 -9.12 16.92 21.31
C SER A 122 -8.48 18.29 21.55
N GLU A 123 -7.25 18.48 21.08
CA GLU A 123 -6.55 19.78 21.15
C GLU A 123 -7.28 20.85 20.32
N LEU A 124 -7.70 20.52 19.09
CA LEU A 124 -8.49 21.41 18.24
C LEU A 124 -9.87 21.72 18.84
N GLU A 125 -10.55 20.73 19.41
CA GLU A 125 -11.83 20.92 20.11
C GLU A 125 -11.68 21.91 21.28
N ARG A 126 -10.63 21.75 22.10
CA ARG A 126 -10.32 22.67 23.20
C ARG A 126 -10.11 24.11 22.73
N MET A 127 -9.33 24.30 21.66
CA MET A 127 -9.09 25.64 21.09
C MET A 127 -10.38 26.30 20.62
N ILE A 128 -11.28 25.54 20.01
CA ILE A 128 -12.58 26.03 19.52
C ILE A 128 -13.50 26.38 20.68
N GLU A 129 -13.60 25.52 21.71
CA GLU A 129 -14.45 25.76 22.88
C GLU A 129 -14.04 26.99 23.70
N GLN A 130 -12.75 27.28 23.77
CA GLN A 130 -12.21 28.44 24.49
C GLN A 130 -12.34 29.75 23.71
N CYS A 131 -12.76 29.69 22.44
CA CYS A 131 -13.04 30.88 21.64
C CYS A 131 -14.48 31.35 21.89
N SER A 132 -14.65 32.49 22.54
CA SER A 132 -15.97 33.12 22.76
C SER A 132 -16.50 33.89 21.54
N GLY A 133 -15.71 33.99 20.45
CA GLY A 133 -15.95 34.94 19.36
C GLY A 133 -15.74 36.40 19.79
N GLY A 134 -15.64 37.31 18.81
CA GLY A 134 -15.38 38.74 19.07
C GLY A 134 -14.27 39.31 18.19
N GLN A 135 -13.41 40.14 18.78
CA GLN A 135 -12.26 40.71 18.07
C GLN A 135 -11.09 39.73 18.03
N ILE A 136 -10.29 39.79 16.95
CA ILE A 136 -9.09 38.95 16.79
C ILE A 136 -8.05 39.16 17.90
N SER A 137 -8.03 40.34 18.52
CA SER A 137 -7.18 40.64 19.68
C SER A 137 -7.45 39.73 20.88
N ASP A 138 -8.66 39.19 21.01
CA ASP A 138 -9.09 38.34 22.13
C ASP A 138 -9.27 36.87 21.70
N CYS A 139 -8.80 36.53 20.50
CA CYS A 139 -8.99 35.20 19.94
C CYS A 139 -8.04 34.18 20.58
N ARG A 140 -8.58 33.36 21.48
CA ARG A 140 -7.85 32.28 22.15
C ARG A 140 -7.21 31.26 21.19
N VAL A 141 -7.77 31.08 19.99
CA VAL A 141 -7.17 30.22 18.96
C VAL A 141 -5.84 30.81 18.45
N ILE A 142 -5.81 32.12 18.16
CA ILE A 142 -4.59 32.79 17.66
C ILE A 142 -3.54 32.86 18.76
N GLU A 143 -3.95 33.13 20.00
CA GLU A 143 -3.07 33.11 21.17
C GLU A 143 -2.43 31.73 21.36
N ALA A 144 -3.23 30.65 21.42
CA ALA A 144 -2.74 29.29 21.61
C ALA A 144 -1.78 28.81 20.49
N LEU A 145 -1.99 29.24 19.24
CA LEU A 145 -1.09 28.94 18.12
C LEU A 145 0.20 29.78 18.14
N SER A 146 0.16 30.98 18.73
CA SER A 146 1.31 31.88 18.85
C SER A 146 2.23 31.53 20.02
N GLU A 147 1.72 30.80 21.02
CA GLU A 147 2.49 30.30 22.15
C GLU A 147 3.25 29.01 21.78
N HIS A 148 4.41 29.17 21.15
CA HIS A 148 5.31 28.06 20.81
C HIS A 148 5.90 27.32 22.02
N SER A 149 5.67 27.80 23.25
CA SER A 149 6.08 27.16 24.50
C SER A 149 5.32 25.86 24.81
N ASN A 150 4.21 25.58 24.13
CA ASN A 150 3.43 24.34 24.27
C ASN A 150 3.71 23.32 23.16
N CYS A 151 4.60 23.63 22.21
CA CYS A 151 5.06 22.65 21.22
C CYS A 151 6.06 21.70 21.87
N THR A 152 5.59 20.56 22.38
CA THR A 152 6.49 19.47 22.77
C THR A 152 7.12 18.83 21.52
N GLU A 153 8.42 18.52 21.58
CA GLU A 153 9.22 17.96 20.46
C GLU A 153 8.66 16.66 19.83
N LEU A 154 7.61 16.07 20.40
CA LEU A 154 6.94 14.87 19.88
C LEU A 154 5.80 15.18 18.89
N ASP A 155 5.40 16.45 18.75
CA ASP A 155 4.21 16.85 17.97
C ASP A 155 4.52 17.18 16.50
N HIS A 156 5.80 17.32 16.14
CA HIS A 156 6.26 17.57 14.77
C HIS A 156 7.13 16.41 14.26
N VAL A 157 6.55 15.22 14.12
CA VAL A 157 7.16 14.22 13.22
C VAL A 157 6.78 14.61 11.79
N ASP A 158 7.79 14.97 11.02
CA ASP A 158 7.69 15.33 9.61
C ASP A 158 6.91 14.26 8.82
N PRO A 159 5.76 14.59 8.20
CA PRO A 159 4.97 13.65 7.41
C PRO A 159 5.70 13.12 6.17
N THR A 160 6.86 13.69 5.81
CA THR A 160 7.66 13.35 4.63
C THR A 160 8.91 12.53 4.92
N ALA A 161 9.15 12.13 6.17
CA ALA A 161 10.24 11.22 6.53
C ALA A 161 9.91 9.75 6.20
N VAL A 162 9.76 9.44 4.91
CA VAL A 162 9.90 8.09 4.31
C VAL A 162 10.59 8.24 2.96
#